data_AF-A0A894KKL3-F1
#
_entry.id   AF-A0A894KKL3-F1
#
_cell.length_a   1.000
_cell.length_b   1.000
_cell.length_c   1.000
_cell.angle_alpha   90.00
_cell.angle_beta   90.00
_cell.angle_gamma   90.00
#
_symmetry.space_group_name_H-M   'P 1'
#
loop_
_entity.id
_entity.type
_entity.pdbx_description
1 polymer ?
#
loop_
_entity_poly.entity_id
_entity_poly.type
_entity_poly.pdbx_seq_one_letter_code
_entity_poly.pdbx_strand_id
1 'polypeptide(L)'
;MGWYHLAKTIFLKKYPKMLDLLLVAVKPEYQNKGVNALLFSDLIPVYQQLGFEYAESNPELELNGKVQAQWEYFKTEQHKRRRCFVKGIK
;
A
#
# COMPACT_ATOMS: atom_id res chain seq x y z
N MET A 1 -13.51 28.62 -6.63
CA MET A 1 -12.30 28.79 -5.81
C MET A 1 -11.60 27.43 -5.58
N GLY A 2 -10.99 26.82 -6.60
CA GLY A 2 -10.30 25.52 -6.46
C GLY A 2 -8.87 25.61 -5.90
N TRP A 3 -8.18 26.73 -6.20
CA TRP A 3 -6.79 26.96 -5.80
C TRP A 3 -6.59 27.00 -4.27
N TYR A 4 -7.59 27.48 -3.52
CA TYR A 4 -7.56 27.56 -2.05
C TYR A 4 -7.46 26.16 -1.42
N HIS A 5 -8.18 25.17 -1.94
CA HIS A 5 -8.09 23.79 -1.45
C HIS A 5 -6.71 23.18 -1.73
N LEU A 6 -6.16 23.44 -2.92
CA LEU A 6 -4.81 22.98 -3.28
C LEU A 6 -3.75 23.61 -2.37
N ALA A 7 -3.79 24.94 -2.19
CA ALA A 7 -2.89 25.68 -1.32
C ALA A 7 -3.04 25.22 0.14
N LYS A 8 -4.27 24.97 0.62
CA LYS A 8 -4.52 24.45 1.96
C LYS A 8 -3.87 23.08 2.16
N THR A 9 -3.99 22.16 1.21
CA THR A 9 -3.38 20.83 1.31
C THR A 9 -1.85 20.90 1.29
N ILE A 10 -1.27 21.72 0.40
CA ILE A 10 0.19 21.86 0.23
C ILE A 10 0.83 22.58 1.42
N PHE A 11 0.29 23.74 1.82
CA PHE A 11 0.91 24.62 2.81
C PHE A 11 0.54 24.28 4.26
N LEU A 12 -0.67 23.78 4.52
CA LEU A 12 -1.08 23.39 5.88
C LEU A 12 -0.78 21.91 6.19
N LYS A 13 -0.07 21.20 5.28
CA LYS A 13 0.30 19.78 5.43
C LYS A 13 -0.85 18.92 5.94
N LYS A 14 -2.08 19.23 5.51
CA LYS A 14 -3.26 18.40 5.77
C LYS A 14 -3.20 17.22 4.81
N TYR A 15 -2.27 16.31 5.07
CA TYR A 15 -2.21 15.05 4.38
C TYR A 15 -3.46 14.23 4.73
N PRO A 16 -3.98 13.44 3.77
CA PRO A 16 -5.03 12.48 4.08
C PRO A 16 -4.53 11.50 5.14
N LYS A 17 -5.44 11.00 5.99
CA LYS A 17 -5.14 9.99 7.01
C LYS A 17 -4.76 8.62 6.43
N MET A 18 -4.93 8.45 5.12
CA MET A 18 -4.68 7.24 4.36
C MET A 18 -3.37 7.36 3.57
N LEU A 19 -2.54 6.33 3.66
CA LEU A 19 -1.34 6.12 2.86
C LEU A 19 -1.65 5.14 1.72
N ASP A 20 -1.27 5.49 0.48
CA ASP A 20 -1.36 4.55 -0.64
C ASP A 20 -0.03 3.78 -0.81
N LEU A 21 -0.10 2.46 -0.67
CA LEU A 21 1.03 1.58 -0.93
C LEU A 21 1.04 1.20 -2.42
N LEU A 22 2.07 1.69 -3.10
CA LEU A 22 2.30 1.43 -4.52
C LEU A 22 3.10 0.14 -4.73
N LEU A 23 3.80 0.05 -5.86
CA LEU A 23 4.57 -1.12 -6.24
C LEU A 23 5.86 -1.22 -5.40
N VAL A 24 6.05 -2.37 -4.76
CA VAL A 24 7.31 -2.77 -4.11
C VAL A 24 7.82 -4.03 -4.82
N ALA A 25 9.12 -4.04 -5.14
CA ALA A 25 9.76 -5.19 -5.76
C ALA A 25 11.10 -5.48 -5.08
N VAL A 26 11.37 -6.76 -4.82
CA VAL A 26 12.64 -7.23 -4.26
C VAL A 26 13.36 -8.05 -5.31
N LYS A 27 14.64 -7.72 -5.53
CA LYS A 27 15.52 -8.46 -6.45
C LYS A 27 15.52 -9.95 -6.06
N PRO A 28 15.45 -10.89 -7.03
CA PRO A 28 15.29 -12.33 -6.74
C PRO A 28 16.27 -12.90 -5.70
N GLU A 29 17.52 -12.43 -5.71
CA GLU A 29 18.60 -12.82 -4.77
C GLU A 29 18.30 -12.51 -3.29
N TYR A 30 17.40 -11.57 -3.03
CA TYR A 30 17.04 -11.08 -1.70
C TYR A 30 15.62 -11.48 -1.27
N GLN A 31 14.91 -12.27 -2.08
CA GLN A 31 13.60 -12.81 -1.72
C GLN A 31 13.72 -13.84 -0.59
N ASN A 32 12.65 -13.97 0.21
CA ASN A 32 12.57 -14.87 1.38
C ASN A 32 13.60 -14.59 2.49
N LYS A 33 14.33 -13.47 2.45
CA LYS A 33 15.28 -13.05 3.50
C LYS A 33 14.69 -12.01 4.48
N GLY A 34 13.36 -11.90 4.53
CA GLY A 34 12.67 -10.93 5.42
C GLY A 34 12.82 -9.47 5.01
N VAL A 35 13.29 -9.17 3.79
CA VAL A 35 13.53 -7.78 3.32
C VAL A 35 12.29 -6.91 3.38
N ASN A 36 11.11 -7.46 3.06
CA ASN A 36 9.85 -6.72 3.18
C ASN A 36 9.54 -6.36 4.64
N ALA A 37 9.82 -7.25 5.59
CA ALA A 37 9.62 -6.96 7.01
C ALA A 37 10.55 -5.85 7.50
N LEU A 38 11.82 -5.86 7.06
CA LEU A 38 12.77 -4.78 7.36
C LEU A 38 12.32 -3.44 6.78
N LEU A 39 11.82 -3.44 5.55
CA LEU A 39 11.27 -2.25 4.89
C LEU A 39 10.12 -1.64 5.71
N PHE A 40 9.12 -2.44 6.10
CA PHE A 40 8.00 -1.93 6.90
C PHE A 40 8.40 -1.56 8.33
N SER A 41 9.36 -2.27 8.94
CA SER A 41 9.85 -1.93 10.27
C SER A 41 10.44 -0.53 10.34
N ASP A 42 11.07 -0.06 9.27
CA ASP A 42 11.65 1.29 9.18
C ASP A 42 10.60 2.33 8.79
N LEU A 43 9.71 1.99 7.86
CA LEU A 43 8.73 2.94 7.31
C LEU A 43 7.51 3.18 8.21
N ILE A 44 7.03 2.16 8.95
CA ILE A 44 5.85 2.29 9.80
C ILE A 44 6.00 3.40 10.86
N PRO A 45 7.11 3.49 11.62
CA PRO A 45 7.33 4.60 12.55
C PRO A 45 7.27 5.97 11.87
N VAL A 46 7.84 6.10 10.67
CA VAL A 46 7.81 7.35 9.90
C VAL A 46 6.38 7.70 9.50
N TYR A 47 5.58 6.73 9.05
CA TYR A 47 4.18 6.95 8.71
C TYR A 47 3.34 7.39 9.92
N GLN A 48 3.57 6.77 11.08
CA GLN A 48 2.89 7.16 12.32
C GLN A 48 3.28 8.58 12.76
N GLN A 49 4.56 8.96 12.65
CA GLN A 49 5.02 10.32 12.96
C GLN A 49 4.41 11.37 12.03
N LEU A 50 4.16 11.01 10.77
CA LEU A 50 3.49 11.87 9.79
C LEU A 50 1.96 11.94 9.98
N GLY A 51 1.40 11.14 10.90
CA GLY A 51 -0.02 11.15 11.24
C GLY A 51 -0.91 10.30 10.34
N PHE A 52 -0.35 9.32 9.62
CA PHE A 52 -1.14 8.35 8.87
C PHE A 52 -1.77 7.31 9.81
N GLU A 53 -3.06 7.02 9.62
CA GLU A 53 -3.84 6.09 10.44
C GLU A 53 -4.11 4.77 9.70
N TYR A 54 -4.21 4.82 8.37
CA TYR A 54 -4.56 3.68 7.52
C TYR A 54 -3.62 3.61 6.31
N ALA A 55 -3.42 2.40 5.79
CA ALA A 55 -2.75 2.18 4.52
C ALA A 55 -3.66 1.36 3.58
N GLU A 56 -3.79 1.80 2.33
CA GLU A 56 -4.48 1.07 1.26
C GLU A 56 -3.43 0.42 0.34
N SER A 57 -3.52 -0.89 0.12
CA SER A 57 -2.68 -1.57 -0.87
C SER A 57 -3.29 -1.46 -2.26
N ASN A 58 -2.43 -1.39 -3.28
CA ASN A 58 -2.88 -1.51 -4.67
C ASN A 58 -3.48 -2.91 -4.95
N PRO A 59 -4.22 -3.08 -6.06
CA PRO A 59 -4.81 -4.38 -6.40
C PRO A 59 -3.75 -5.48 -6.47
N GLU A 60 -3.81 -6.41 -5.52
CA GLU A 60 -2.93 -7.57 -5.44
C GLU A 60 -3.65 -8.82 -5.96
N LEU A 61 -2.88 -9.71 -6.60
CA LEU A 61 -3.43 -10.97 -7.06
C LEU A 61 -3.77 -11.84 -5.84
N GLU A 62 -5.04 -12.21 -5.69
CA GLU A 62 -5.54 -13.04 -4.59
C GLU A 62 -4.80 -14.38 -4.46
N LEU A 63 -4.33 -14.93 -5.58
CA LEU A 63 -3.58 -16.19 -5.62
C LEU A 63 -2.11 -16.04 -5.21
N ASN A 64 -1.61 -14.82 -5.02
CA ASN A 64 -0.22 -14.59 -4.62
C ASN A 64 -0.07 -14.70 -3.10
N GLY A 65 0.05 -15.94 -2.61
CA GLY A 65 0.17 -16.24 -1.18
C GLY A 65 1.37 -15.55 -0.49
N LYS A 66 2.47 -15.27 -1.21
CA LYS A 66 3.63 -14.55 -0.64
C LYS A 66 3.29 -13.11 -0.27
N VAL A 67 2.46 -12.46 -1.09
CA VAL A 67 2.01 -11.08 -0.83
C VAL A 67 0.97 -11.08 0.28
N GLN A 68 0.03 -12.02 0.27
CA GLN A 68 -0.97 -12.14 1.34
C GLN A 68 -0.31 -12.38 2.71
N ALA A 69 0.69 -13.28 2.78
CA ALA A 69 1.43 -13.58 4.00
C ALA A 69 2.15 -12.36 4.61
N GLN A 70 2.53 -11.36 3.79
CA GLN A 70 3.12 -10.12 4.27
C GLN A 70 2.16 -9.33 5.17
N TRP A 71 0.86 -9.44 4.89
CA TRP A 71 -0.18 -8.67 5.55
C TRP A 71 -0.76 -9.35 6.80
N GLU A 72 -0.50 -10.64 7.02
CA GLU A 72 -1.04 -11.43 8.14
C GLU A 72 -0.69 -10.85 9.53
N TYR A 73 0.42 -10.13 9.63
CA TYR A 73 0.85 -9.47 10.87
C TYR A 73 0.07 -8.18 11.17
N PHE A 74 -0.77 -7.71 10.25
CA PHE A 74 -1.55 -6.49 10.37
C PHE A 74 -3.05 -6.80 10.46
N LYS A 75 -3.81 -5.86 11.05
CA LYS A 75 -5.27 -5.90 10.92
C LYS A 75 -5.65 -5.43 9.52
N THR A 76 -5.91 -6.38 8.63
CA THR A 76 -6.34 -6.10 7.25
C THR A 76 -7.84 -6.28 7.05
N GLU A 77 -8.43 -5.42 6.24
CA GLU A 77 -9.82 -5.52 5.78
C GLU A 77 -9.85 -5.52 4.24
N GLN A 78 -10.47 -6.53 3.65
CA GLN A 78 -10.65 -6.58 2.20
C GLN A 78 -11.82 -5.69 1.77
N HIS A 79 -11.53 -4.41 1.52
CA HIS A 79 -12.56 -3.43 1.17
C HIS A 79 -12.94 -3.39 -0.33
N LYS A 80 -12.06 -3.88 -1.22
CA LYS A 80 -12.27 -3.92 -2.69
C LYS A 80 -11.82 -5.26 -3.28
N ARG A 81 -12.57 -5.82 -4.24
CA ARG A 81 -12.17 -6.99 -5.05
C ARG A 81 -12.50 -6.74 -6.52
N ARG A 82 -11.54 -6.99 -7.40
CA ARG A 82 -11.70 -6.88 -8.87
C ARG A 82 -11.45 -8.25 -9.49
N ARG A 83 -12.21 -8.59 -10.53
CA ARG A 83 -12.03 -9.81 -11.32
C ARG A 83 -11.92 -9.43 -12.80
N CYS A 84 -10.86 -9.89 -13.45
CA CYS A 84 -10.68 -9.72 -14.89
C CYS A 84 -10.99 -11.05 -15.57
N PHE A 85 -11.89 -11.02 -16.55
CA PHE A 85 -12.24 -12.17 -17.37
C PHE A 85 -11.60 -12.00 -18.75
N VAL A 86 -10.81 -12.98 -19.17
CA VAL A 86 -10.21 -12.98 -20.51
C VAL A 86 -11.08 -13.86 -21.40
N LYS A 87 -11.68 -13.27 -22.44
CA LYS A 87 -12.36 -14.02 -23.50
C LYS A 87 -11.36 -14.26 -24.63
N GLY A 88 -11.03 -15.52 -24.90
CA GLY A 88 -10.30 -15.88 -26.11
C GLY A 88 -11.13 -15.51 -27.32
N ILE A 89 -10.59 -14.65 -28.20
CA ILE A 89 -11.17 -14.40 -29.50
C ILE A 89 -10.77 -15.61 -30.36
N LYS A 90 -11.76 -16.34 -30.86
CA LYS A 90 -11.54 -17.38 -31.88
C LYS A 90 -11.38 -16.73 -33.24
#